data_AF-A0A939KRL6-F1
#
_entry.id   AF-A0A939KRL6-F1
#
_cell.length_a   1.000
_cell.length_b   1.000
_cell.length_c   1.000
_cell.angle_alpha   90.00
_cell.angle_beta   90.00
_cell.angle_gamma   90.00
#
_symmetry.space_group_name_H-M   'P 1'
#
loop_
_entity.id
_entity.type
_entity.pdbx_description
1 polymer ?
#
loop_
_entity_poly.entity_id
_entity_poly.type
_entity_poly.pdbx_seq_one_letter_code
_entity_poly.pdbx_strand_id
1 'polypeptide(L)' 'MMPRHALKELLRSVKARGWSAELTRGGHVRWKHTSGAFVFGAATPSDRRAIQNLKAQMKRVEVGAAT' A
#
# COMPACT_ATOMS: atom_id res chain seq x y z
N MET A 1 -13.94 -6.86 2.11
CA MET A 1 -12.77 -7.13 2.97
C MET A 1 -11.70 -7.85 2.15
N MET A 2 -10.45 -7.42 2.25
CA MET A 2 -9.36 -7.95 1.44
C MET A 2 -9.07 -9.30 2.05
N PRO A 3 -8.93 -10.35 1.24
CA PRO A 3 -8.43 -11.61 1.76
C PRO A 3 -7.12 -11.30 2.49
N ARG A 4 -7.03 -11.69 3.76
CA ARG A 4 -5.82 -11.45 4.59
C ARG A 4 -4.55 -11.92 3.86
N HIS A 5 -4.67 -12.89 2.96
CA HIS A 5 -3.62 -13.38 2.09
C HIS A 5 -3.08 -12.31 1.11
N ALA A 6 -3.96 -11.66 0.33
CA ALA A 6 -3.55 -10.68 -0.66
C ALA A 6 -2.86 -9.45 -0.03
N LEU A 7 -3.31 -9.04 1.16
CA LEU A 7 -2.67 -7.98 1.93
C LEU A 7 -1.27 -8.41 2.41
N LYS A 8 -1.13 -9.64 2.91
CA LYS A 8 0.16 -10.20 3.35
C LYS A 8 1.15 -10.33 2.18
N GLU A 9 0.69 -10.78 1.02
CA GLU A 9 1.53 -10.87 -0.18
C GLU A 9 2.01 -9.49 -0.63
N LEU A 10 1.08 -8.52 -0.73
CA LEU A 10 1.46 -7.15 -1.09
C LEU A 10 2.45 -6.57 -0.09
N LEU A 11 2.20 -6.73 1.21
CA LEU A 11 3.11 -6.29 2.28
C LEU A 11 4.49 -6.93 2.12
N ARG A 12 4.57 -8.25 1.87
CA ARG A 12 5.85 -8.94 1.65
C ARG A 12 6.61 -8.34 0.46
N SER A 13 5.92 -8.00 -0.63
CA SER A 13 6.53 -7.41 -1.83
C SER A 13 6.95 -5.95 -1.68
N VAL A 14 6.36 -5.19 -0.75
CA VAL A 14 6.69 -3.77 -0.54
C VAL A 14 7.57 -3.54 0.69
N LYS A 15 7.67 -4.49 1.61
CA LYS A 15 8.45 -4.37 2.86
C LYS A 15 9.93 -4.09 2.60
N ALA A 16 10.53 -4.77 1.63
CA ALA A 16 11.92 -4.52 1.22
C ALA A 16 12.15 -3.11 0.64
N ARG A 17 11.08 -2.43 0.22
CA ARG A 17 11.08 -1.06 -0.30
C ARG A 17 10.69 -0.03 0.76
N GLY A 18 10.79 -0.38 2.05
CA GLY A 18 10.52 0.56 3.15
C GLY A 18 9.03 0.80 3.45
N TRP A 19 8.13 -0.05 2.95
CA TRP A 19 6.69 0.10 3.20
C TRP A 19 6.19 -0.76 4.36
N SER A 20 5.30 -0.19 5.15
CA SER A 20 4.53 -0.86 6.22
C SER A 20 3.04 -0.65 6.02
N ALA A 21 2.21 -1.58 6.48
CA ALA A 21 0.75 -1.51 6.37
C ALA A 21 0.08 -1.46 7.75
N GLU A 22 -0.93 -0.61 7.88
CA GLU A 22 -1.77 -0.47 9.07
C GLU A 22 -3.24 -0.51 8.64
N LEU A 23 -4.05 -1.34 9.32
CA LEU A 23 -5.49 -1.40 9.04
C LEU A 23 -6.19 -0.27 9.81
N THR A 24 -6.94 0.57 9.09
CA THR A 24 -7.73 1.62 9.71
C THR A 24 -9.08 1.08 10.20
N ARG A 25 -9.69 1.75 11.19
CA ARG A 25 -11.01 1.38 11.75
C ARG A 25 -12.13 1.31 10.69
N GLY A 26 -11.99 2.01 9.57
CA GLY A 26 -12.96 2.04 8.47
C GLY A 26 -12.77 0.96 7.40
N GLY A 27 -11.84 0.01 7.59
CA GLY A 27 -11.58 -1.02 6.59
C GLY A 27 -10.78 -0.52 5.39
N HIS A 28 -9.97 0.51 5.57
CA HIS A 28 -8.92 0.88 4.62
C HIS A 28 -7.56 0.40 5.13
N VAL A 29 -6.60 0.23 4.23
CA VAL A 29 -5.21 -0.05 4.59
C VAL A 29 -4.41 1.22 4.35
N ARG A 30 -3.78 1.72 5.42
CA ARG A 30 -2.81 2.80 5.37
C ARG A 30 -1.43 2.20 5.15
N TRP A 31 -0.78 2.60 4.08
CA TRP A 31 0.59 2.24 3.76
C TRP A 31 1.51 3.39 4.14
N LYS A 32 2.50 3.13 4.98
CA LYS A 32 3.50 4.11 5.42
C LYS A 32 4.85 3.75 4.83
N HIS A 33 5.50 4.71 4.18
CA HIS A 33 6.87 4.59 3.70
C HIS A 33 7.86 5.11 4.76
N THR A 34 9.09 4.62 4.75
CA THR A 34 10.16 5.06 5.65
C THR A 34 10.50 6.55 5.50
N SER A 35 10.22 7.16 4.35
CA SER A 35 10.38 8.62 4.13
C SER A 35 9.36 9.47 4.90
N GLY A 36 8.37 8.87 5.57
CA GLY A 36 7.29 9.57 6.26
C GLY A 36 6.03 9.78 5.40
N ALA A 37 6.09 9.49 4.11
CA ALA A 37 4.93 9.55 3.21
C ALA A 37 3.92 8.41 3.50
N PHE A 38 2.66 8.66 3.19
CA PHE A 38 1.56 7.70 3.39
C PHE A 38 0.65 7.62 2.17
N VAL A 39 0.14 6.41 1.92
CA VAL A 39 -0.78 6.10 0.84
C VAL A 39 -1.94 5.27 1.40
N PHE A 40 -3.17 5.57 1.00
CA PHE A 40 -4.34 4.79 1.42
C PHE A 40 -4.80 3.87 0.29
N GLY A 41 -5.04 2.60 0.62
CA GLY A 41 -5.66 1.63 -0.26
C GLY A 41 -6.97 1.13 0.33
N ALA A 42 -7.98 0.92 -0.51
CA ALA A 42 -9.18 0.23 -0.06
C ALA A 42 -8.83 -1.20 0.34
N ALA A 43 -9.30 -1.67 1.51
CA ALA A 43 -9.16 -3.08 1.84
C ALA A 43 -10.10 -3.94 1.00
N THR A 44 -10.79 -3.48 -0.04
CA THR A 44 -11.50 -4.39 -0.95
C THR A 44 -11.31 -3.88 -2.38
N PRO A 45 -10.19 -4.18 -3.04
CA PRO A 45 -10.12 -3.96 -4.46
C PRO A 45 -10.84 -5.14 -5.13
N SER A 46 -12.17 -5.08 -5.21
CA SER A 46 -12.87 -5.87 -6.24
C SER A 46 -12.50 -5.38 -7.64
N ASP A 47 -11.80 -4.23 -7.73
CA ASP A 47 -11.37 -3.63 -8.97
C ASP A 47 -9.84 -3.68 -9.13
N ARG A 48 -9.40 -4.34 -10.20
CA ARG A 48 -7.98 -4.46 -10.60
C ARG A 48 -7.31 -3.09 -10.75
N ARG A 49 -8.06 -2.02 -11.07
CA ARG A 49 -7.54 -0.66 -11.20
C ARG A 49 -7.14 -0.07 -9.85
N ALA A 50 -7.86 -0.38 -8.77
CA ALA A 50 -7.52 0.12 -7.44
C ALA A 50 -6.14 -0.37 -6.97
N ILE A 51 -5.81 -1.64 -7.23
CA ILE A 51 -4.48 -2.20 -6.92
C ILE A 51 -3.39 -1.53 -7.76
N GLN A 52 -3.64 -1.31 -9.05
CA GLN A 52 -2.68 -0.67 -9.95
C GLN A 52 -2.43 0.80 -9.56
N ASN A 53 -3.48 1.54 -9.23
CA ASN A 53 -3.39 2.91 -8.73
C ASN A 53 -2.60 2.98 -7.42
N LEU A 54 -2.86 2.06 -6.48
CA LEU A 54 -2.09 1.96 -5.23
C LEU A 54 -0.60 1.74 -5.51
N LYS A 55 -0.26 0.77 -6.37
CA LYS A 55 1.14 0.52 -6.76
C LYS A 55 1.79 1.73 -7.43
N ALA A 56 1.05 2.44 -8.30
CA ALA A 56 1.55 3.64 -8.96
C ALA A 56 1.81 4.78 -7.96
N GLN A 57 0.93 4.98 -6.97
CA GLN A 57 1.15 5.96 -5.90
C GLN A 57 2.37 5.60 -5.06
N MET A 58 2.53 4.33 -4.67
CA MET A 58 3.72 3.87 -3.95
C MET A 58 4.99 4.14 -4.76
N LYS A 59 5.00 3.82 -6.06
CA LYS A 59 6.15 4.08 -6.93
C LYS A 59 6.50 5.58 -7.02
N ARG A 60 5.51 6.48 -7.06
CA ARG A 60 5.75 7.93 -7.06
C ARG A 60 6.41 8.39 -5.76
N VAL A 61 5.99 7.84 -4.62
CA VAL A 61 6.62 8.11 -3.33
C VAL A 61 8.06 7.58 -3.30
N GLU A 62 8.29 6.37 -3.81
CA GLU A 62 9.64 5.79 -3.90
C GLU A 62 10.57 6.68 -4.75
N VAL A 63 10.11 7.16 -5.92
CA VAL A 63 10.88 8.06 -6.78
C VAL A 63 11.12 9.42 -6.11
N GLY A 64 10.09 10.01 -5.49
CA GLY A 64 10.21 11.29 -4.80
C GLY A 64 11.06 11.22 -3.52
N ALA A 65 11.17 10.05 -2.90
CA ALA A 65 12.00 9.83 -1.72
C ALA A 65 13.46 9.45 -2.05
N ALA A 66 13.75 9.11 -3.31
CA ALA A 66 15.10 8.80 -3.79
C ALA A 66 15.87 10.05 -4.29
N THR A 67 15.28 11.24 -4.11
CA THR A 67 15.87 12.56 -4.40
C THR A 67 16.25 13.24 -3.11
#